data_AF-A0A7X7SJC0-F1
#
_entry.id   AF-A0A7X7SJC0-F1
#
_cell.length_a   1.000
_cell.length_b   1.000
_cell.length_c   1.000
_cell.angle_alpha   90.00
_cell.angle_beta   90.00
_cell.angle_gamma   90.00
#
_symmetry.space_group_name_H-M   'P 1'
#
loop_
_entity.id
_entity.type
_entity.pdbx_description
1 polymer ?
#
loop_
_entity_poly.entity_id
_entity_poly.type
_entity_poly.pdbx_seq_one_letter_code
_entity_poly.pdbx_strand_id
1 'polypeptide(L)'
;MRSAILALGLVMLTGACATQQQLLRGRVSVTSMGPRPLTTLVTDTTGPIALEGPLEPELRRINGAYVEVEGKRTETPPNGGIDVERYVILEIEGEQPFVGALDPTGTRLVTEDGSTLMLEHLPEPIRGATRIWVIGDRRENVVAVRSAGVLTRE
;
A
#
# COMPACT_ATOMS: atom_id res chain seq x y z
N MET A 1 55.27 35.92 -8.60
CA MET A 1 55.17 34.89 -9.66
C MET A 1 55.29 33.51 -9.03
N ARG A 2 54.20 32.72 -9.13
CA ARG A 2 54.17 31.28 -9.43
C ARG A 2 55.01 30.32 -8.56
N SER A 3 54.36 29.52 -7.72
CA SER A 3 54.05 28.11 -8.06
C SER A 3 53.42 27.39 -6.85
N ALA A 4 52.26 26.80 -7.11
CA ALA A 4 51.57 25.85 -6.25
C ALA A 4 52.15 24.44 -6.44
N ILE A 5 52.17 23.62 -5.39
CA ILE A 5 52.13 22.15 -5.52
C ILE A 5 51.16 21.59 -4.46
N LEU A 6 50.12 20.94 -4.98
CA LEU A 6 49.12 20.14 -4.28
C LEU A 6 49.73 18.90 -3.63
N ALA A 7 49.14 18.42 -2.53
CA ALA A 7 49.14 16.99 -2.21
C ALA A 7 47.83 16.59 -1.49
N LEU A 8 46.92 16.07 -2.32
CA LEU A 8 45.91 15.04 -2.08
C LEU A 8 45.25 14.96 -0.69
N GLY A 9 44.06 15.56 -0.57
CA GLY A 9 42.98 14.97 0.22
C GLY A 9 42.36 13.84 -0.59
N LEU A 10 42.69 12.59 -0.24
CA LEU A 10 42.02 11.41 -0.76
C LEU A 10 40.62 11.35 -0.14
N VAL A 11 39.60 11.71 -0.91
CA VAL A 11 38.21 11.39 -0.62
C VAL A 11 37.62 10.75 -1.87
N MET A 12 36.64 9.88 -1.65
CA MET A 12 35.68 9.30 -2.58
C MET A 12 36.01 7.85 -2.99
N LEU A 13 35.11 6.88 -2.95
CA LEU A 13 33.70 6.80 -2.55
C LEU A 13 33.46 5.30 -2.38
N THR A 14 33.17 4.80 -1.18
CA THR A 14 32.46 3.53 -1.06
C THR A 14 31.04 3.79 -1.55
N GLY A 15 30.80 3.59 -2.85
CA GLY A 15 29.47 3.59 -3.44
C GLY A 15 28.67 2.42 -2.89
N ALA A 16 28.10 2.60 -1.71
CA ALA A 16 26.96 1.79 -1.30
C ALA A 16 25.85 2.13 -2.30
N CYS A 17 25.47 1.15 -3.11
CA CYS A 17 24.21 1.18 -3.85
C CYS A 17 23.11 1.13 -2.77
N ALA A 18 22.81 2.28 -2.17
CA ALA A 18 21.80 2.38 -1.14
C ALA A 18 20.46 2.20 -1.84
N THR A 19 19.88 1.01 -1.72
CA THR A 19 18.47 0.80 -2.02
C THR A 19 17.70 1.77 -1.14
N GLN A 20 17.22 2.86 -1.74
CA GLN A 20 16.63 3.94 -0.98
C GLN A 20 15.23 3.50 -0.56
N GLN A 21 15.04 3.30 0.75
CA GLN A 21 13.72 3.12 1.33
C GLN A 21 12.90 4.40 1.07
N GLN A 22 11.68 4.23 0.59
CA GLN A 22 10.77 5.31 0.30
C GLN A 22 9.48 5.12 1.08
N LEU A 23 8.96 6.23 1.61
CA LEU A 23 7.63 6.32 2.18
C LEU A 23 6.84 7.31 1.34
N LEU A 24 5.84 6.83 0.61
CA LEU A 24 5.05 7.63 -0.32
C LEU A 24 3.57 7.53 0.01
N ARG A 25 2.82 8.60 -0.31
CA ARG A 25 1.37 8.63 -0.22
C ARG A 25 0.78 8.95 -1.58
N GLY A 26 -0.34 8.32 -1.89
CA GLY A 26 -0.99 8.51 -3.17
C GLY A 26 -2.20 7.62 -3.35
N ARG A 27 -2.84 7.78 -4.51
CA ARG A 27 -3.98 6.97 -4.90
C ARG A 27 -3.53 5.77 -5.73
N VAL A 28 -3.99 4.58 -5.37
CA VAL A 28 -3.75 3.38 -6.19
C VAL A 28 -4.55 3.50 -7.48
N SER A 29 -3.89 3.28 -8.62
CA SER A 29 -4.52 3.25 -9.94
C SER A 29 -4.10 2.01 -10.69
N VAL A 30 -5.09 1.23 -11.12
CA VAL A 30 -4.91 0.04 -11.96
C VAL A 30 -5.25 0.39 -13.40
N THR A 31 -4.27 0.28 -14.28
CA THR A 31 -4.45 0.54 -15.72
C THR A 31 -4.30 -0.75 -16.51
N SER A 32 -5.28 -1.06 -17.36
CA SER A 32 -5.29 -2.27 -18.21
C SER A 32 -4.69 -1.99 -19.60
N MET A 33 -3.60 -1.24 -19.66
CA MET A 33 -2.90 -0.94 -20.92
C MET A 33 -1.87 -2.03 -21.21
N GLY A 34 -2.32 -3.22 -21.60
CA GLY A 34 -1.46 -4.35 -21.98
C GLY A 34 -1.98 -5.72 -21.53
N PRO A 35 -1.21 -6.80 -21.78
CA PRO A 35 -1.62 -8.17 -21.43
C PRO A 35 -1.65 -8.43 -19.91
N ARG A 36 -1.10 -7.53 -19.09
CA ARG A 36 -1.19 -7.55 -17.63
C ARG A 36 -1.58 -6.17 -17.12
N PRO A 37 -2.51 -6.08 -16.15
CA PRO A 37 -2.82 -4.81 -15.51
C PRO A 37 -1.59 -4.27 -14.78
N LEU A 38 -1.31 -2.97 -14.94
CA LEU A 38 -0.26 -2.26 -14.23
C LEU A 38 -0.88 -1.53 -13.05
N THR A 39 -0.39 -1.84 -11.85
CA THR A 39 -0.77 -1.16 -10.60
C THR A 39 0.23 -0.05 -10.32
N THR A 40 -0.25 1.17 -10.13
CA THR A 40 0.57 2.37 -9.89
C THR A 40 0.10 3.14 -8.67
N LEU A 41 1.01 3.88 -8.05
CA LEU A 41 0.70 4.91 -7.07
C LEU A 41 0.75 6.27 -7.78
N VAL A 42 -0.39 6.93 -7.82
CA VAL A 42 -0.50 8.31 -8.30
C VAL A 42 -0.34 9.23 -7.10
N THR A 43 0.83 9.86 -7.01
CA THR A 43 1.14 10.85 -5.96
C THR A 43 0.85 12.26 -6.45
N ASP A 44 0.72 13.22 -5.54
CA ASP A 44 0.52 14.64 -5.91
C ASP A 44 1.81 15.31 -6.40
N THR A 45 2.98 14.76 -6.05
CA THR A 45 4.29 15.40 -6.26
C THR A 45 5.09 14.77 -7.39
N THR A 46 4.84 13.51 -7.70
CA THR A 46 5.53 12.73 -8.72
C THR A 46 4.52 12.04 -9.63
N GLY A 47 4.89 11.84 -10.89
CA GLY A 47 4.08 11.07 -11.84
C GLY A 47 3.82 9.64 -11.35
N PRO A 48 3.00 8.85 -12.07
CA PRO A 48 2.65 7.49 -11.66
C PRO A 48 3.89 6.62 -11.43
N ILE A 49 3.97 5.99 -10.26
CA ILE A 49 5.06 5.07 -9.86
C ILE A 49 4.51 3.65 -9.88
N ALA A 50 5.23 2.70 -10.50
CA ALA A 50 4.81 1.30 -10.50
C ALA A 50 4.89 0.69 -9.09
N LEU A 51 3.88 -0.08 -8.70
CA LEU A 51 3.86 -0.85 -7.46
C LEU A 51 4.11 -2.32 -7.77
N GLU A 52 5.11 -2.90 -7.10
CA GLU A 52 5.63 -4.23 -7.36
C GLU A 52 5.76 -5.02 -6.05
N GLY A 53 6.17 -6.28 -6.17
CA GLY A 53 6.41 -7.15 -5.03
C GLY A 53 5.20 -7.97 -4.59
N PRO A 54 5.32 -8.71 -3.48
CA PRO A 54 4.30 -9.64 -3.00
C PRO A 54 2.96 -8.98 -2.63
N LEU A 55 2.98 -7.67 -2.31
CA LEU A 55 1.80 -6.91 -1.89
C LEU A 55 1.06 -6.25 -3.06
N GLU A 56 1.63 -6.25 -4.28
CA GLU A 56 0.96 -5.71 -5.48
C GLU A 56 -0.44 -6.29 -5.71
N PRO A 57 -0.68 -7.63 -5.58
CA PRO A 57 -2.01 -8.18 -5.82
C PRO A 57 -3.07 -7.67 -4.84
N GLU A 58 -2.69 -7.33 -3.60
CA GLU A 58 -3.61 -6.72 -2.63
C GLU A 58 -3.90 -5.27 -3.00
N LEU A 59 -2.86 -4.49 -3.30
CA LEU A 59 -2.98 -3.10 -3.73
C LEU A 59 -3.87 -2.97 -4.97
N ARG A 60 -3.73 -3.90 -5.93
CA ARG A 60 -4.57 -3.94 -7.13
C ARG A 60 -6.07 -4.09 -6.81
N ARG A 61 -6.43 -4.79 -5.73
CA ARG A 61 -7.85 -4.98 -5.33
C ARG A 61 -8.48 -3.71 -4.75
N ILE A 62 -7.66 -2.78 -4.27
CA ILE A 62 -8.09 -1.49 -3.70
C ILE A 62 -7.85 -0.34 -4.68
N ASN A 63 -8.10 -0.58 -5.97
CA ASN A 63 -8.05 0.46 -7.00
C ASN A 63 -8.89 1.68 -6.57
N GLY A 64 -8.29 2.87 -6.63
CA GLY A 64 -8.90 4.12 -6.19
C GLY A 64 -8.69 4.48 -4.72
N ALA A 65 -8.19 3.55 -3.89
CA ALA A 65 -7.87 3.83 -2.49
C ALA A 65 -6.68 4.80 -2.34
N TYR A 66 -6.73 5.66 -1.33
CA TYR A 66 -5.59 6.45 -0.90
C TYR A 66 -4.79 5.66 0.13
N VAL A 67 -3.50 5.50 -0.11
CA VAL A 67 -2.62 4.64 0.69
C VAL A 67 -1.32 5.35 1.03
N GLU A 68 -0.71 4.93 2.12
CA GLU A 68 0.71 5.11 2.39
C GLU A 68 1.43 3.81 2.05
N VAL A 69 2.50 3.90 1.28
CA VAL A 69 3.31 2.76 0.82
C VAL A 69 4.74 2.97 1.29
N GLU A 70 5.30 1.95 1.91
CA GLU A 70 6.70 1.86 2.28
C GLU A 70 7.36 0.72 1.49
N GLY A 71 8.52 1.00 0.91
CA GLY A 71 9.27 -0.02 0.19
C GLY A 71 10.56 0.48 -0.42
N LYS A 72 11.16 -0.35 -1.25
CA LYS A 72 12.45 -0.07 -1.91
C LYS A 72 12.23 0.40 -3.33
N ARG A 73 12.91 1.47 -3.73
CA ARG A 73 12.90 1.92 -5.11
C ARG A 73 13.51 0.85 -6.04
N THR A 74 12.84 0.56 -7.13
CA THR A 74 13.32 -0.29 -8.22
C THR A 74 13.56 0.53 -9.48
N GLU A 75 14.46 0.06 -10.35
CA GLU A 75 14.76 0.70 -11.64
C GLU A 75 13.80 0.28 -12.76
N THR A 76 12.62 -0.26 -12.43
CA THR A 76 11.69 -0.81 -13.43
C THR A 76 11.21 0.26 -14.42
N PRO A 77 11.44 0.10 -15.74
CA PRO A 77 11.00 1.07 -16.74
C PRO A 77 9.46 1.20 -16.82
N PRO A 78 8.91 2.35 -17.26
CA PRO A 78 9.62 3.54 -17.76
C PRO A 78 9.99 4.59 -16.69
N ASN A 79 9.38 4.55 -15.49
CA ASN A 79 9.51 5.63 -14.49
C ASN A 79 10.18 5.19 -13.17
N GLY A 80 10.67 3.95 -13.08
CA GLY A 80 11.01 3.30 -11.82
C GLY A 80 9.75 2.75 -11.12
N GLY A 81 9.97 1.85 -10.17
CA GLY A 81 8.93 1.25 -9.36
C GLY A 81 9.28 1.26 -7.87
N ILE A 82 8.38 0.70 -7.07
CA ILE A 82 8.59 0.40 -5.66
C ILE A 82 8.24 -1.06 -5.43
N ASP A 83 9.21 -1.82 -4.93
CA ASP A 83 8.96 -3.13 -4.33
C ASP A 83 8.33 -2.89 -2.95
N VAL A 84 7.04 -3.15 -2.82
CA VAL A 84 6.24 -2.76 -1.65
C VAL A 84 6.46 -3.75 -0.52
N GLU A 85 6.98 -3.24 0.59
CA GLU A 85 7.24 -4.03 1.81
C GLU A 85 6.11 -3.87 2.83
N ARG A 86 5.48 -2.69 2.87
CA ARG A 86 4.35 -2.38 3.75
C ARG A 86 3.44 -1.34 3.11
N TYR A 87 2.16 -1.38 3.46
CA TYR A 87 1.24 -0.29 3.16
C TYR A 87 0.21 -0.11 4.26
N VAL A 88 -0.38 1.09 4.31
CA VAL A 88 -1.52 1.44 5.15
C VAL A 88 -2.60 2.04 4.26
N ILE A 89 -3.83 1.56 4.40
CA ILE A 89 -4.99 2.15 3.70
C ILE A 89 -5.47 3.34 4.53
N LEU A 90 -5.36 4.53 3.93
CA LEU A 90 -5.76 5.78 4.58
C LEU A 90 -7.21 6.15 4.26
N GLU A 91 -7.64 5.87 3.03
CA GLU A 91 -8.98 6.23 2.56
C GLU A 91 -9.48 5.24 1.49
N ILE A 92 -10.75 4.85 1.59
CA ILE A 92 -11.52 4.21 0.53
C ILE A 92 -12.86 4.93 0.47
N GLU A 93 -13.36 5.25 -0.73
CA GLU A 93 -14.66 5.92 -0.90
C GLU A 93 -14.80 7.25 -0.11
N GLY A 94 -13.69 7.94 0.21
CA GLY A 94 -13.71 9.18 1.00
C GLY A 94 -13.77 8.98 2.52
N GLU A 95 -13.71 7.74 3.01
CA GLU A 95 -13.78 7.40 4.44
C GLU A 95 -12.56 6.58 4.86
N GLN A 96 -12.18 6.66 6.15
CA GLN A 96 -11.14 5.82 6.71
C GLN A 96 -11.69 4.41 6.98
N PRO A 97 -11.18 3.36 6.32
CA PRO A 97 -11.70 2.02 6.52
C PRO A 97 -11.13 1.38 7.79
N PHE A 98 -11.91 0.47 8.38
CA PHE A 98 -11.41 -0.54 9.30
C PHE A 98 -10.76 -1.66 8.50
N VAL A 99 -9.50 -1.98 8.79
CA VAL A 99 -8.74 -3.02 8.09
C VAL A 99 -8.31 -4.08 9.09
N GLY A 100 -8.48 -5.34 8.73
CA GLY A 100 -8.16 -6.44 9.63
C GLY A 100 -8.42 -7.82 9.06
N ALA A 101 -8.13 -8.82 9.89
CA ALA A 101 -8.42 -10.21 9.60
C ALA A 101 -9.89 -10.52 9.88
N LEU A 102 -10.54 -11.24 8.96
CA LEU A 102 -11.88 -11.74 9.19
C LEU A 102 -11.79 -13.05 9.98
N ASP A 103 -12.57 -13.17 11.04
CA ASP A 103 -12.61 -14.39 11.83
C ASP A 103 -13.23 -15.56 11.04
N PRO A 104 -13.00 -16.83 11.45
CA PRO A 104 -13.53 -17.99 10.72
C PRO A 104 -15.06 -18.03 10.62
N THR A 105 -15.77 -17.34 11.52
CA THR A 105 -17.24 -17.25 11.47
C THR A 105 -17.74 -16.23 10.46
N GLY A 106 -16.87 -15.31 10.01
CA GLY A 106 -17.22 -14.24 9.08
C GLY A 106 -18.02 -13.10 9.74
N THR A 107 -17.98 -12.98 11.06
CA THR A 107 -18.79 -12.02 11.82
C THR A 107 -17.95 -10.99 12.58
N ARG A 108 -16.64 -11.20 12.70
CA ARG A 108 -15.74 -10.33 13.45
C ARG A 108 -14.52 -9.94 12.64
N LEU A 109 -14.17 -8.67 12.73
CA LEU A 109 -12.91 -8.12 12.22
C LEU A 109 -11.92 -7.99 13.38
N VAL A 110 -10.75 -8.60 13.25
CA VAL A 110 -9.60 -8.38 14.13
C VAL A 110 -8.69 -7.36 13.47
N THR A 111 -8.68 -6.12 13.97
CA THR A 111 -7.87 -5.02 13.42
C THR A 111 -6.40 -5.16 13.80
N GLU A 112 -5.53 -4.44 13.09
CA GLU A 112 -4.08 -4.52 13.31
C GLU A 112 -3.63 -4.07 14.70
N ASP A 113 -4.41 -3.21 15.36
CA ASP A 113 -4.18 -2.77 16.74
C ASP A 113 -4.65 -3.80 17.80
N GLY A 114 -5.17 -4.96 17.36
CA GLY A 114 -5.68 -6.03 18.22
C GLY A 114 -7.13 -5.84 18.68
N SER A 115 -7.80 -4.76 18.29
CA SER A 115 -9.23 -4.59 18.58
C SER A 115 -10.06 -5.63 17.81
N THR A 116 -11.21 -6.00 18.37
CA THR A 116 -12.17 -6.88 17.71
C THR A 116 -13.48 -6.13 17.50
N LEU A 117 -13.94 -6.07 16.26
CA LEU A 117 -15.17 -5.40 15.86
C LEU A 117 -16.18 -6.43 15.34
N MET A 118 -17.40 -6.42 15.87
CA MET A 118 -18.52 -7.20 15.34
C MET A 118 -19.09 -6.49 14.10
N LEU A 119 -19.28 -7.25 13.03
CA LEU A 119 -19.74 -6.73 11.75
C LEU A 119 -21.23 -7.02 11.57
N GLU A 120 -22.04 -5.99 11.43
CA GLU A 120 -23.46 -6.09 11.08
C GLU A 120 -23.67 -5.79 9.60
N HIS A 121 -24.60 -6.49 8.95
CA HIS A 121 -24.92 -6.29 7.53
C HIS A 121 -23.74 -6.50 6.56
N LEU A 122 -22.81 -7.40 6.90
CA LEU A 122 -21.71 -7.75 6.01
C LEU A 122 -22.25 -8.30 4.67
N PRO A 123 -21.90 -7.71 3.51
CA PRO A 123 -22.42 -8.17 2.23
C PRO A 123 -21.94 -9.60 1.90
N GLU A 124 -22.79 -10.38 1.23
CA GLU A 124 -22.64 -11.83 1.03
C GLU A 124 -21.31 -12.32 0.41
N PRO A 125 -20.57 -11.61 -0.49
CA PRO A 125 -19.41 -12.21 -1.14
C PRO A 125 -18.05 -11.92 -0.45
N ILE A 126 -17.98 -12.00 0.88
CA ILE A 126 -16.71 -11.91 1.65
C ILE A 126 -16.27 -13.27 2.19
N ARG A 127 -17.08 -14.33 2.00
CA ARG A 127 -16.76 -15.68 2.44
C ARG A 127 -15.39 -16.14 1.91
N GLY A 128 -14.56 -16.71 2.80
CA GLY A 128 -13.22 -17.19 2.48
C GLY A 128 -12.15 -16.10 2.37
N ALA A 129 -12.48 -14.85 2.71
CA ALA A 129 -11.47 -13.81 2.86
C ALA A 129 -10.73 -13.97 4.20
N THR A 130 -9.41 -13.80 4.15
CA THR A 130 -8.54 -13.77 5.32
C THR A 130 -8.43 -12.36 5.86
N ARG A 131 -8.33 -11.37 4.96
CA ARG A 131 -8.14 -9.96 5.30
C ARG A 131 -9.06 -9.09 4.46
N ILE A 132 -9.71 -8.13 5.10
CA ILE A 132 -10.72 -7.28 4.49
C ILE A 132 -10.56 -5.82 4.92
N TRP A 133 -11.18 -4.93 4.16
CA TRP A 133 -11.47 -3.57 4.59
C TRP A 133 -12.97 -3.38 4.72
N VAL A 134 -13.39 -2.52 5.66
CA VAL A 134 -14.79 -2.24 5.99
C VAL A 134 -14.98 -0.74 6.19
N ILE A 135 -16.02 -0.19 5.56
CA ILE A 135 -16.55 1.15 5.83
C ILE A 135 -17.93 0.98 6.44
N GLY A 136 -18.18 1.67 7.55
CA GLY A 136 -19.45 1.56 8.27
C GLY A 136 -19.49 2.41 9.52
N ASP A 137 -20.69 2.52 10.09
CA ASP A 137 -20.92 3.32 11.28
C ASP A 137 -20.53 2.52 12.52
N ARG A 138 -19.48 2.97 13.21
CA ARG A 138 -19.00 2.34 14.44
C ARG A 138 -19.82 2.78 15.65
N ARG A 139 -20.30 1.80 16.43
CA ARG A 139 -20.93 1.96 17.74
C ARG A 139 -20.22 1.03 18.72
N GLU A 140 -19.35 1.60 19.55
CA GLU A 140 -18.48 0.84 20.46
C GLU A 140 -17.63 -0.21 19.71
N ASN A 141 -17.96 -1.49 19.85
CA ASN A 141 -17.29 -2.62 19.21
C ASN A 141 -18.10 -3.22 18.06
N VAL A 142 -19.15 -2.53 17.61
CA VAL A 142 -19.99 -2.96 16.49
C VAL A 142 -19.82 -1.99 15.34
N VAL A 143 -19.74 -2.51 14.11
CA VAL A 143 -19.73 -1.72 12.88
C VAL A 143 -20.91 -2.14 12.02
N ALA A 144 -21.82 -1.21 11.78
CA ALA A 144 -22.87 -1.37 10.79
C ALA A 144 -22.25 -1.17 9.39
N VAL A 145 -21.98 -2.28 8.70
CA VAL A 145 -21.24 -2.28 7.43
C VAL A 145 -22.08 -1.61 6.34
N ARG A 146 -21.45 -0.65 5.65
CA ARG A 146 -22.00 0.05 4.49
C ARG A 146 -21.33 -0.41 3.20
N SER A 147 -20.00 -0.54 3.24
CA SER A 147 -19.18 -1.05 2.13
C SER A 147 -18.06 -1.91 2.70
N ALA A 148 -17.63 -2.91 1.93
CA ALA A 148 -16.53 -3.79 2.33
C ALA A 148 -15.92 -4.46 1.11
N GLY A 149 -14.66 -4.85 1.22
CA GLY A 149 -13.94 -5.53 0.15
C GLY A 149 -12.82 -6.43 0.66
N VAL A 150 -12.41 -7.34 -0.23
CA VAL A 150 -11.42 -8.38 0.08
C VAL A 150 -10.02 -7.90 -0.28
N LEU A 151 -9.10 -7.98 0.67
CA LEU A 151 -7.67 -7.76 0.44
C LEU A 151 -6.99 -9.07 0.09
N THR A 152 -7.26 -10.13 0.86
CA THR A 152 -6.55 -11.42 0.76
C THR A 152 -7.52 -12.58 0.97
N ARG A 153 -7.32 -13.67 0.23
CA ARG A 153 -7.96 -14.97 0.42
C ARG A 153 -6.85 -16.02 0.61
N GLU A 154 -7.09 -17.04 1.43
CA GLU A 154 -6.21 -18.22 1.53
C GLU A 154 -6.30 -19.10 0.27
#